data_AF-A0A6B1KJN9-F1
#
_entry.id   AF-A0A6B1KJN9-F1
#
_cell.length_a   1.000
_cell.length_b   1.000
_cell.length_c   1.000
_cell.angle_alpha   90.00
_cell.angle_beta   90.00
_cell.angle_gamma   90.00
#
_symmetry.space_group_name_H-M   'P 1'
#
loop_
_entity.id
_entity.type
_entity.pdbx_description
1 polymer ?
#
loop_
_entity_poly.entity_id
_entity_poly.type
_entity_poly.pdbx_seq_one_letter_code
_entity_poly.pdbx_strand_id
1 'polypeptide(L)'
;MADEAEGYLLAHAHRDQARREAEELCARMPWLTTAQAEEITGHYVRRRLDVTRELLRGTVRRAEELRQEYESRYAELRHTLLRRHAACACALLACAGGVSALAVLLTR
;
A
#
# COMPACT_ATOMS: atom_id res chain seq x y z
N MET A 1 7.07 -9.21 -16.27
CA MET A 1 6.64 -10.61 -16.57
C MET A 1 5.56 -11.12 -15.61
N ALA A 2 5.87 -11.50 -14.35
CA ALA A 2 4.84 -12.05 -13.45
C ALA A 2 3.76 -11.01 -13.06
N ASP A 3 4.20 -9.80 -12.70
CA ASP A 3 3.31 -8.68 -12.34
C ASP A 3 2.41 -8.23 -13.51
N GLU A 4 2.96 -8.13 -14.72
CA GLU A 4 2.17 -7.81 -15.93
C GLU A 4 1.18 -8.91 -16.28
N ALA A 5 1.55 -10.18 -16.10
CA ALA A 5 0.64 -11.30 -16.32
C ALA A 5 -0.50 -11.31 -15.30
N GLU A 6 -0.20 -11.04 -14.03
CA GLU A 6 -1.21 -10.89 -12.97
C GLU A 6 -2.16 -9.74 -13.27
N GLY A 7 -1.63 -8.56 -13.65
CA GLY A 7 -2.44 -7.40 -14.03
C GLY A 7 -3.35 -7.69 -15.23
N TYR A 8 -2.86 -8.41 -16.22
CA TYR A 8 -3.67 -8.86 -17.36
C TYR A 8 -4.79 -9.80 -16.93
N LEU A 9 -4.49 -10.80 -16.10
CA LEU A 9 -5.48 -11.76 -15.60
C LEU A 9 -6.56 -11.07 -14.75
N LEU A 10 -6.18 -10.12 -13.89
CA LEU A 10 -7.10 -9.34 -13.08
C LEU A 10 -8.03 -8.48 -13.96
N ALA A 11 -7.48 -7.81 -14.96
CA ALA A 11 -8.26 -7.01 -15.91
C ALA A 11 -9.26 -7.88 -16.70
N HIS A 12 -8.83 -9.07 -17.13
CA HIS A 12 -9.69 -10.05 -17.78
C HIS A 12 -10.82 -10.52 -16.85
N ALA A 13 -10.50 -10.89 -15.60
CA ALA A 13 -11.50 -11.32 -14.63
C ALA A 13 -12.57 -10.23 -14.38
N HIS A 14 -12.16 -8.97 -14.26
CA HIS A 14 -13.11 -7.86 -14.10
C HIS A 14 -13.99 -7.65 -15.34
N ARG A 15 -13.44 -7.81 -16.54
CA ARG A 15 -14.21 -7.72 -17.79
C ARG A 15 -15.23 -8.85 -17.90
N ASP A 16 -14.84 -10.08 -17.61
CA ASP A 16 -15.72 -11.24 -17.67
C ASP A 16 -16.83 -11.15 -16.61
N GLN A 17 -16.48 -10.68 -15.40
CA GLN A 17 -17.46 -10.40 -14.37
C GLN A 17 -18.46 -9.32 -14.80
N ALA A 18 -17.99 -8.19 -15.32
CA ALA A 18 -18.86 -7.11 -15.79
C ALA A 18 -19.79 -7.56 -16.92
N ARG A 19 -19.31 -8.46 -17.79
CA ARG A 19 -20.11 -9.05 -18.85
C ARG A 19 -21.23 -9.93 -18.30
N ARG A 20 -20.92 -10.82 -17.35
CA ARG A 20 -21.94 -11.65 -16.68
C ARG A 20 -22.99 -10.81 -15.94
N GLU A 21 -22.55 -9.79 -15.20
CA GLU A 21 -23.44 -8.84 -14.51
C GLU A 21 -24.41 -8.15 -15.49
N ALA A 22 -23.91 -7.75 -16.67
CA ALA A 22 -24.72 -7.15 -17.72
C ALA A 22 -25.70 -8.14 -18.37
N GLU A 23 -25.25 -9.37 -18.67
CA GLU A 23 -26.08 -10.42 -19.23
C GLU A 23 -27.23 -10.78 -18.27
N GLU A 24 -26.95 -10.90 -16.97
CA GLU A 24 -27.97 -11.09 -15.92
C GLU A 24 -28.95 -9.90 -15.81
N LEU A 25 -28.47 -8.68 -16.03
CA LEU A 25 -29.32 -7.49 -16.07
C LEU A 25 -30.26 -7.53 -17.29
N CYS A 26 -29.73 -7.78 -18.47
CA CYS A 26 -30.50 -7.86 -19.71
C CYS A 26 -31.51 -9.01 -19.68
N ALA A 27 -31.16 -10.16 -19.07
CA ALA A 27 -32.07 -11.30 -18.91
C ALA A 27 -33.34 -10.97 -18.10
N ARG A 28 -33.30 -9.93 -17.25
CA ARG A 28 -34.46 -9.44 -16.48
C ARG A 28 -35.34 -8.48 -17.28
N MET A 29 -34.99 -8.16 -18.52
CA MET A 29 -35.68 -7.22 -19.38
C MET A 29 -36.16 -7.92 -20.66
N PRO A 30 -37.22 -8.74 -20.60
CA PRO A 30 -37.66 -9.59 -21.72
C PRO A 30 -38.19 -8.80 -22.93
N TRP A 31 -38.37 -7.49 -22.78
CA TRP A 31 -38.79 -6.55 -23.83
C TRP A 31 -37.63 -6.04 -24.69
N LEU A 32 -36.37 -6.32 -24.31
CA LEU A 32 -35.20 -5.94 -25.10
C LEU A 32 -35.00 -6.89 -26.28
N THR A 33 -34.70 -6.31 -27.43
CA THR A 33 -34.14 -7.06 -28.57
C THR A 33 -32.68 -7.43 -28.30
N THR A 34 -32.16 -8.42 -29.02
CA THR A 34 -30.75 -8.83 -28.93
C THR A 34 -29.79 -7.66 -29.17
N ALA A 35 -30.06 -6.81 -30.17
CA ALA A 35 -29.23 -5.65 -30.47
C ALA A 35 -29.19 -4.65 -29.30
N GLN A 36 -30.35 -4.39 -28.67
CA GLN A 36 -30.42 -3.50 -27.50
C GLN A 36 -29.68 -4.11 -26.29
N ALA A 37 -29.79 -5.42 -26.08
CA ALA A 37 -29.08 -6.11 -25.01
C ALA A 37 -27.56 -6.07 -25.21
N GLU A 38 -27.07 -6.23 -26.44
CA GLU A 38 -25.65 -6.11 -26.79
C GLU A 38 -25.12 -4.69 -26.56
N GLU A 39 -25.89 -3.67 -26.96
CA GLU A 39 -25.54 -2.25 -26.75
C GLU A 39 -25.43 -1.93 -25.26
N ILE A 40 -26.46 -2.30 -24.47
CA ILE A 40 -26.46 -2.12 -23.01
C ILE A 40 -25.27 -2.85 -22.37
N THR A 41 -25.00 -4.08 -22.80
CA THR A 41 -23.86 -4.87 -22.30
C THR A 41 -22.53 -4.17 -22.55
N GLY A 42 -22.33 -3.65 -23.77
CA GLY A 42 -21.12 -2.89 -24.12
C GLY A 42 -20.94 -1.64 -23.25
N HIS A 43 -22.01 -0.86 -23.06
CA HIS A 43 -21.98 0.34 -22.20
C HIS A 43 -21.73 -0.01 -20.73
N TYR A 44 -22.40 -1.03 -20.21
CA TYR A 44 -22.23 -1.48 -18.84
C TYR A 44 -20.79 -1.93 -18.57
N VAL A 45 -20.24 -2.80 -19.42
CA VAL A 45 -18.88 -3.31 -19.27
C VAL A 45 -17.87 -2.17 -19.26
N ARG A 46 -17.99 -1.21 -20.19
CA ARG A 46 -17.10 -0.05 -20.23
C ARG A 46 -17.19 0.77 -18.94
N ARG A 47 -18.41 1.12 -18.52
CA ARG A 47 -18.63 1.90 -17.30
C ARG A 47 -18.11 1.19 -16.05
N ARG A 48 -18.35 -0.12 -15.95
CA ARG A 48 -17.90 -0.96 -14.83
C ARG A 48 -16.38 -1.00 -14.75
N LEU A 49 -15.70 -1.16 -15.88
CA LEU A 49 -14.23 -1.13 -15.95
C LEU A 49 -13.66 0.24 -15.57
N ASP A 50 -14.29 1.34 -15.99
CA ASP A 50 -13.87 2.70 -15.60
C ASP A 50 -13.94 2.90 -14.08
N VAL A 51 -15.05 2.47 -13.46
CA VAL A 51 -15.24 2.54 -12.00
C VAL A 51 -14.22 1.66 -11.27
N THR A 52 -14.02 0.42 -11.71
CA THR A 52 -13.02 -0.48 -11.12
C THR A 52 -11.62 0.14 -11.21
N ARG A 53 -11.29 0.75 -12.34
CA ARG A 53 -9.99 1.42 -12.51
C ARG A 53 -9.81 2.60 -11.57
N GLU A 54 -10.85 3.40 -11.36
CA GLU A 54 -10.83 4.51 -10.41
C GLU A 54 -10.64 4.02 -8.96
N LEU A 55 -11.37 2.98 -8.56
CA LEU A 55 -11.26 2.37 -7.24
C LEU A 55 -9.86 1.82 -6.99
N LEU A 56 -9.30 1.07 -7.94
CA LEU A 56 -7.94 0.53 -7.83
C LEU A 56 -6.90 1.64 -7.70
N ARG A 57 -7.00 2.71 -8.49
CA ARG A 57 -6.13 3.89 -8.36
C ARG A 57 -6.26 4.54 -6.98
N GLY A 58 -7.48 4.64 -6.47
CA GLY A 58 -7.76 5.14 -5.13
C GLY A 58 -7.06 4.31 -4.05
N THR A 59 -7.17 2.98 -4.12
CA THR A 59 -6.53 2.05 -3.20
C THR A 59 -5.01 2.15 -3.25
N VAL A 60 -4.41 2.18 -4.44
CA VAL A 60 -2.95 2.32 -4.60
C VAL A 60 -2.46 3.63 -3.98
N ARG A 61 -3.13 4.75 -4.28
CA ARG A 61 -2.80 6.04 -3.68
C ARG A 61 -2.90 6.00 -2.16
N ARG A 62 -3.96 5.42 -1.60
CA ARG A 62 -4.13 5.34 -0.14
C ARG A 62 -3.08 4.45 0.52
N ALA A 63 -2.70 3.35 -0.13
CA ALA A 63 -1.62 2.48 0.34
C ALA A 63 -0.29 3.23 0.37
N GLU A 64 -0.02 4.05 -0.64
CA GLU A 64 1.19 4.89 -0.68
C GLU A 64 1.21 5.92 0.44
N GLU A 65 0.10 6.64 0.64
CA GLU A 65 -0.03 7.61 1.74
C GLU A 65 0.19 6.96 3.11
N LEU A 66 -0.42 5.78 3.34
CA LEU A 66 -0.22 5.01 4.56
C LEU A 66 1.25 4.62 4.73
N ARG A 67 1.88 4.09 3.68
CA ARG A 67 3.29 3.70 3.72
C ARG A 67 4.17 4.89 4.11
N GLN A 68 3.96 6.05 3.50
CA GLN A 68 4.71 7.26 3.81
C GLN A 68 4.48 7.73 5.27
N GLU A 69 3.24 7.68 5.77
CA GLU A 69 2.93 8.02 7.17
C GLU A 69 3.62 7.07 8.17
N TYR A 70 3.65 5.77 7.86
CA TYR A 70 4.30 4.78 8.72
C TYR A 70 5.83 4.89 8.66
N GLU A 71 6.40 5.06 7.47
CA GLU A 71 7.83 5.19 7.28
C GLU A 71 8.37 6.46 7.95
N SER A 72 7.65 7.58 7.87
CA SER A 72 8.06 8.82 8.54
C SER A 72 8.06 8.66 10.05
N ARG A 73 6.97 8.12 10.63
CA ARG A 73 6.89 7.83 12.07
C ARG A 73 7.96 6.84 12.53
N TYR A 74 8.22 5.81 11.74
CA TYR A 74 9.26 4.83 12.05
C TYR A 74 10.65 5.46 12.02
N ALA A 75 10.94 6.30 11.03
CA ALA A 75 12.21 7.02 10.93
C ALA A 75 12.43 7.93 12.16
N GLU A 76 11.42 8.68 12.58
CA GLU A 76 11.48 9.53 13.77
C GLU A 76 11.75 8.73 15.04
N LEU A 77 11.04 7.61 15.23
CA LEU A 77 11.24 6.73 16.38
C LEU A 77 12.64 6.12 16.37
N ARG A 78 13.09 5.65 15.21
CA ARG A 78 14.43 5.08 15.02
C ARG A 78 15.51 6.12 15.35
N HIS A 79 15.38 7.35 14.84
CA HIS A 79 16.32 8.42 15.17
C HIS A 79 16.35 8.74 16.66
N THR A 80 15.18 8.79 17.31
CA THR A 80 15.08 9.05 18.75
C THR A 80 15.75 7.96 19.57
N LEU A 81 15.50 6.69 19.24
CA LEU A 81 16.13 5.55 19.91
C LEU A 81 17.64 5.56 19.72
N LEU A 82 18.12 5.72 18.49
CA LEU A 82 19.56 5.76 18.20
C LEU A 82 20.24 6.90 18.96
N ARG A 83 19.64 8.10 19.00
CA ARG A 83 20.17 9.23 19.78
C ARG A 83 20.25 8.92 21.27
N ARG A 84 19.20 8.32 21.86
CA ARG A 84 19.18 7.93 23.27
C ARG A 84 20.25 6.88 23.58
N HIS A 85 20.34 5.82 22.77
CA HIS A 85 21.34 4.78 22.98
C HIS A 85 22.77 5.30 22.80
N ALA A 86 23.02 6.15 21.80
CA ALA A 86 24.31 6.80 21.62
C ALA A 86 24.67 7.69 22.82
N ALA A 87 23.74 8.50 23.31
CA ALA A 87 23.97 9.34 24.49
C ALA A 87 24.28 8.50 25.75
N CYS A 88 23.53 7.42 25.98
CA CYS A 88 23.80 6.50 27.09
C CYS A 88 25.17 5.83 26.96
N ALA A 89 25.54 5.36 25.76
CA ALA A 89 26.85 4.76 25.52
C ALA A 89 27.99 5.77 25.77
N CYS A 90 27.87 7.01 25.28
CA CYS A 90 28.83 8.08 25.54
C CYS A 90 28.95 8.38 27.04
N ALA A 91 27.82 8.47 27.76
CA ALA A 91 27.83 8.69 29.20
C ALA A 91 28.53 7.56 29.97
N LEU A 92 28.26 6.30 29.61
CA LEU A 92 28.92 5.13 30.21
C LEU A 92 30.43 5.14 29.97
N LEU A 93 30.87 5.45 28.73
CA LEU A 93 32.30 5.57 28.40
C LEU A 93 32.97 6.71 29.17
N ALA A 94 32.32 7.86 29.29
CA ALA A 94 32.83 8.99 30.05
C ALA A 94 32.97 8.66 31.54
N CYS A 95 31.97 8.00 32.14
CA CYS A 95 32.03 7.55 33.54
C CYS A 95 33.14 6.53 33.75
N ALA A 96 33.25 5.51 32.88
CA ALA A 96 34.31 4.51 32.97
C ALA A 96 35.71 5.14 32.85
N GLY A 97 35.91 6.02 31.88
CA GLY A 97 37.16 6.76 31.71
C GLY A 97 37.50 7.66 32.91
N GLY A 98 36.51 8.35 33.48
CA GLY A 98 36.68 9.17 34.68
C GLY A 98 37.08 8.34 35.90
N VAL A 99 36.44 7.19 36.12
CA VAL A 99 36.79 6.24 37.20
C VAL A 99 38.21 5.72 37.01
N SER A 100 38.59 5.33 35.79
CA SER A 100 39.95 4.86 35.50
C SER A 100 41.00 5.95 35.75
N ALA A 101 40.75 7.19 35.32
CA ALA A 101 41.66 8.31 35.55
C ALA A 101 41.82 8.64 37.04
N LEU A 102 40.73 8.64 37.80
CA LEU A 102 40.76 8.82 39.26
C LEU A 102 41.52 7.70 39.96
N ALA A 103 41.32 6.44 39.55
CA ALA A 103 42.06 5.30 40.10
C ALA A 103 43.58 5.43 39.86
N VAL A 104 44.00 5.90 38.68
CA VAL A 104 45.42 6.15 38.37
C VAL A 104 46.00 7.29 39.20
N LEU A 105 45.22 8.35 39.45
CA LEU A 105 45.65 9.47 40.30
C LEU A 105 45.80 9.07 41.77
N LEU A 106 44.93 8.20 42.28
CA LEU A 106 44.97 7.72 43.67
C LEU A 106 46.04 6.66 43.94
N THR A 107 46.52 5.98 42.89
CA THR A 107 47.58 4.95 42.98
C THR A 107 48.99 5.51 42.70
N ARG A 108 49.09 6.79 42.37
CA ARG A 108 50.36 7.54 42.26
C ARG A 108 50.67 8.29 43.54
#